data_AF-G0NHD0-F1
#
_entry.id   AF-G0NHD0-F1
#
_cell.length_a   1.000
_cell.length_b   1.000
_cell.length_c   1.000
_cell.angle_alpha   90.00
_cell.angle_beta   90.00
_cell.angle_gamma   90.00
#
_symmetry.space_group_name_H-M   'P 1'
#
loop_
_entity.id
_entity.type
_entity.pdbx_description
1 polymer ?
#
loop_
_entity_poly.entity_id
_entity_poly.type
_entity_poly.pdbx_seq_one_letter_code
_entity_poly.pdbx_strand_id
1 'polypeptide(L)'
;MAKVFNEIKNIFRFEDQLKLVFSSDYKKVTTVKEVLNDPTMRNWEICCFEGETIELEELKLIMDMATPDIIFYCYANECPIDFTHENAFKFANCYYKDARWVKVEDLFKMNKCYTAILGRNSLTQTDFKKFFEYWVNSEIDMFFRLEIETEEVLDPTEMLDGLTLLYIEQRDTCFTKVKSSGSRDNTVLFFSYTPNYLHLEAWPPGEFFSLVGKELDEAINKKHWVIDSLIEKKRLEEQWESTDSEKKKQKYSKRLRQLDDEIKDYGVFFVDGKATMRDPYSEHLVHIL
;
A
#
# COMPACT_ATOMS: atom_id res chain seq x y z
N MET A 1 -29.65 -1.19 28.15
CA MET A 1 -28.81 -2.23 27.53
C MET A 1 -28.11 -3.15 28.53
N ALA A 2 -27.54 -2.64 29.63
CA ALA A 2 -26.82 -3.47 30.62
C ALA A 2 -27.57 -4.73 31.09
N LYS A 3 -28.90 -4.67 31.26
CA LYS A 3 -29.70 -5.83 31.68
C LYS A 3 -29.78 -6.94 30.62
N VAL A 4 -30.09 -6.58 29.37
CA VAL A 4 -30.20 -7.52 28.24
C VAL A 4 -28.84 -8.15 27.92
N PHE A 5 -27.77 -7.36 27.94
CA PHE A 5 -26.42 -7.87 27.70
C PHE A 5 -25.89 -8.73 28.86
N ASN A 6 -26.15 -8.35 30.12
CA ASN A 6 -25.80 -9.20 31.26
C ASN A 6 -26.57 -10.53 31.28
N GLU A 7 -27.83 -10.53 30.85
CA GLU A 7 -28.62 -11.76 30.66
C GLU A 7 -28.02 -12.62 29.55
N ILE A 8 -27.64 -12.03 28.41
CA ILE A 8 -26.97 -12.74 27.30
C ILE A 8 -25.60 -13.30 27.73
N LYS A 9 -24.79 -12.54 28.48
CA LYS A 9 -23.46 -12.96 28.96
C LYS A 9 -23.51 -14.10 29.97
N ASN A 10 -24.57 -14.19 30.76
CA ASN A 10 -24.79 -15.32 31.66
C ASN A 10 -25.19 -16.61 30.91
N ILE A 11 -25.65 -16.48 29.66
CA ILE A 11 -26.08 -17.59 28.80
C ILE A 11 -24.96 -18.00 27.83
N PHE A 12 -24.20 -17.04 27.29
CA PHE A 12 -23.14 -17.25 26.33
C PHE A 12 -21.79 -16.84 26.91
N ARG A 13 -20.88 -17.81 27.07
CA ARG A 13 -19.45 -17.52 27.21
C ARG A 13 -18.95 -17.12 25.83
N PHE A 14 -18.68 -15.83 25.63
CA PHE A 14 -18.02 -15.34 24.43
C PHE A 14 -16.53 -15.66 24.55
N GLU A 15 -16.14 -16.86 24.11
CA GLU A 15 -14.73 -17.24 23.95
C GLU A 15 -14.13 -16.62 22.69
N ASP A 16 -14.97 -16.28 21.70
CA ASP A 16 -14.58 -15.64 20.45
C ASP A 16 -14.45 -14.10 20.58
N GLN A 17 -13.63 -13.51 19.70
CA GLN A 17 -13.47 -12.06 19.58
C GLN A 17 -14.75 -11.42 19.01
N LEU A 18 -15.16 -10.31 19.63
CA LEU A 18 -16.38 -9.59 19.27
C LEU A 18 -16.16 -8.70 18.03
N LYS A 19 -17.21 -8.59 17.22
CA LYS A 19 -17.36 -7.56 16.20
C LYS A 19 -18.33 -6.49 16.72
N LEU A 20 -17.83 -5.27 16.91
CA LEU A 20 -18.64 -4.11 17.26
C LEU A 20 -19.15 -3.46 15.98
N VAL A 21 -20.46 -3.23 15.91
CA VAL A 21 -21.10 -2.50 14.80
C VAL A 21 -21.93 -1.37 15.38
N PHE A 22 -21.55 -0.13 15.07
CA PHE A 22 -22.34 1.05 15.36
C PHE A 22 -23.21 1.36 14.14
N SER A 23 -24.47 0.89 14.16
CA SER A 23 -25.47 1.16 13.11
C SER A 23 -25.94 2.61 13.16
N SER A 24 -26.53 3.12 12.07
CA SER A 24 -26.93 4.53 11.96
C SER A 24 -27.87 5.06 13.06
N ASP A 25 -28.54 4.17 13.80
CA ASP A 25 -29.45 4.52 14.89
C ASP A 25 -28.96 4.13 16.30
N TYR A 26 -27.69 3.75 16.46
CA TYR A 26 -27.12 3.33 17.75
C TYR A 26 -27.31 4.37 18.88
N LYS A 27 -27.33 5.67 18.53
CA LYS A 27 -27.53 6.79 19.46
C LYS A 27 -28.87 6.76 20.19
N LYS A 28 -29.86 5.99 19.71
CA LYS A 28 -31.14 5.80 20.43
C LYS A 28 -30.98 4.96 21.69
N VAL A 29 -29.90 4.20 21.82
CA VAL A 29 -29.73 3.20 22.88
C VAL A 29 -28.41 3.30 23.65
N THR A 30 -27.36 3.90 23.08
CA THR A 30 -26.03 4.03 23.69
C THR A 30 -25.17 5.08 22.98
N THR A 31 -24.00 5.35 23.55
CA THR A 31 -22.91 6.09 22.91
C THR A 31 -21.72 5.16 22.57
N VAL A 32 -20.86 5.58 21.64
CA VAL A 32 -19.57 4.90 21.36
C VAL A 32 -18.74 4.80 22.64
N LYS A 33 -18.68 5.90 23.39
CA LYS A 33 -17.94 5.96 24.66
C LYS A 33 -18.42 4.93 25.67
N GLU A 34 -19.72 4.75 25.84
CA GLU A 34 -20.27 3.76 26.77
C GLU A 34 -19.90 2.34 26.35
N VAL A 35 -20.00 2.02 25.06
CA VAL A 35 -19.66 0.68 24.54
C VAL A 35 -18.18 0.39 24.69
N LEU A 36 -17.30 1.29 24.24
CA LEU A 36 -15.85 1.07 24.28
C LEU A 36 -15.27 1.01 25.70
N ASN A 37 -15.92 1.69 26.67
CA ASN A 37 -15.50 1.64 28.07
C ASN A 37 -16.10 0.48 28.86
N ASP A 38 -17.11 -0.21 28.33
CA ASP A 38 -17.74 -1.33 29.01
C ASP A 38 -16.74 -2.49 29.16
N PRO A 39 -16.39 -2.92 30.38
CA PRO A 39 -15.47 -4.04 30.61
C PRO A 39 -15.89 -5.34 29.92
N THR A 40 -17.19 -5.50 29.68
CA THR A 40 -17.76 -6.67 29.03
C THR A 40 -17.59 -6.67 27.52
N MET A 41 -17.35 -5.50 26.93
CA MET A 41 -17.16 -5.29 25.49
C MET A 41 -15.69 -5.19 25.11
N ARG A 42 -14.73 -5.42 26.01
CA ARG A 42 -13.29 -5.22 25.76
C ARG A 42 -12.64 -6.22 24.82
N ASN A 43 -13.23 -7.40 24.62
CA ASN A 43 -12.66 -8.47 23.79
C ASN A 43 -13.14 -8.37 22.33
N TRP A 44 -12.96 -7.21 21.69
CA TRP A 44 -13.32 -7.01 20.30
C TRP A 44 -12.09 -6.89 19.42
N GLU A 45 -12.19 -7.37 18.18
CA GLU A 45 -11.13 -7.24 17.17
C GLU A 45 -11.58 -6.40 15.98
N ILE A 46 -12.89 -6.33 15.70
CA ILE A 46 -13.44 -5.57 14.57
C ILE A 46 -14.36 -4.47 15.11
N CYS A 47 -14.12 -3.24 14.67
CA CYS A 47 -15.03 -2.12 14.82
C CYS A 47 -15.53 -1.67 13.45
N CYS A 48 -16.85 -1.66 13.26
CA CYS A 48 -17.50 -1.10 12.09
C CYS A 48 -18.35 0.09 12.52
N PHE A 49 -18.16 1.24 11.88
CA PHE A 49 -19.02 2.39 12.05
C PHE A 49 -19.84 2.61 10.78
N GLU A 50 -21.16 2.48 10.88
CA GLU A 50 -22.10 2.67 9.79
C GLU A 50 -23.00 3.85 10.12
N GLY A 51 -22.81 4.97 9.43
CA GLY A 51 -23.58 6.18 9.70
C GLY A 51 -23.53 7.18 8.56
N GLU A 52 -24.36 8.20 8.65
CA GLU A 52 -24.25 9.34 7.73
C GLU A 52 -23.00 10.16 8.06
N THR A 53 -22.83 10.50 9.33
CA THR A 53 -21.70 11.26 9.85
C THR A 53 -21.11 10.56 11.07
N ILE A 54 -19.80 10.69 11.27
CA ILE A 54 -19.13 10.35 12.53
C ILE A 54 -18.66 11.63 13.23
N GLU A 55 -18.98 11.78 14.52
CA GLU A 55 -18.53 12.94 15.27
C GLU A 55 -17.03 12.87 15.58
N LEU A 56 -16.38 14.02 15.70
CA LEU A 56 -14.94 14.13 15.96
C LEU A 56 -14.52 13.33 17.21
N GLU A 57 -15.28 13.48 18.29
CA GLU A 57 -15.04 12.82 19.56
C GLU A 57 -15.21 11.31 19.45
N GLU A 58 -16.16 10.83 18.63
CA GLU A 58 -16.42 9.40 18.40
C GLU A 58 -15.29 8.77 17.59
N LEU A 59 -14.89 9.41 16.50
CA LEU A 59 -13.77 8.97 15.67
C LEU A 59 -12.48 8.96 16.50
N LYS A 60 -12.22 10.00 17.28
CA LYS A 60 -11.05 10.07 18.17
C LYS A 60 -11.04 8.93 19.19
N LEU A 61 -12.16 8.66 19.85
CA LEU A 61 -12.27 7.56 20.82
C LEU A 61 -11.97 6.20 20.17
N ILE A 62 -12.42 5.96 18.93
CA ILE A 62 -12.12 4.72 18.22
C ILE A 62 -10.64 4.66 17.84
N MET A 63 -10.06 5.75 17.36
CA MET A 63 -8.65 5.84 16.98
C MET A 63 -7.69 5.69 18.17
N ASP A 64 -8.09 6.14 19.35
CA ASP A 64 -7.34 5.95 20.61
C ASP A 64 -7.24 4.47 21.01
N MET A 65 -8.12 3.62 20.49
CA MET A 65 -8.12 2.16 20.73
C MET A 65 -7.30 1.39 19.69
N ALA A 66 -6.70 2.05 18.70
CA ALA A 66 -6.02 1.36 17.62
C ALA A 66 -4.83 0.52 18.10
N THR A 67 -4.82 -0.74 17.69
CA THR A 67 -3.70 -1.66 17.87
C THR A 67 -3.52 -2.52 16.61
N PRO A 68 -2.35 -3.13 16.40
CA PRO A 68 -2.09 -4.00 15.24
C PRO A 68 -2.96 -5.26 15.16
N ASP A 69 -3.75 -5.57 16.19
CA ASP A 69 -4.68 -6.71 16.22
C ASP A 69 -6.13 -6.30 15.88
N ILE A 70 -6.39 -4.99 15.77
CA ILE A 70 -7.73 -4.44 15.56
C ILE A 70 -7.95 -4.05 14.11
N ILE A 71 -9.13 -4.37 13.59
CA ILE A 71 -9.65 -3.96 12.29
C ILE A 71 -10.67 -2.85 12.48
N PHE A 72 -10.52 -1.75 11.74
CA PHE A 72 -11.47 -0.65 11.75
C PHE A 72 -12.04 -0.36 10.36
N TYR A 73 -13.36 -0.39 10.25
CA TYR A 73 -14.06 -0.01 9.02
C TYR A 73 -15.01 1.16 9.30
N CYS A 74 -14.66 2.33 8.76
CA CYS A 74 -15.48 3.52 8.82
C CYS A 74 -16.27 3.67 7.51
N TYR A 75 -17.55 3.30 7.55
CA TYR A 75 -18.49 3.47 6.45
C TYR A 75 -19.28 4.79 6.51
N ALA A 76 -18.85 5.73 7.37
CA ALA A 76 -19.46 7.05 7.44
C ALA A 76 -19.36 7.77 6.09
N ASN A 77 -20.46 8.39 5.63
CA ASN A 77 -20.45 9.19 4.41
C ASN A 77 -19.61 10.46 4.59
N GLU A 78 -19.61 11.03 5.79
CA GLU A 78 -18.88 12.25 6.11
C GLU A 78 -18.07 12.08 7.42
N CYS A 79 -16.76 12.30 7.31
CA CYS A 79 -15.82 12.39 8.43
C CYS A 79 -15.44 13.86 8.67
N PRO A 80 -14.98 14.24 9.89
CA PRO A 80 -14.52 15.60 10.14
C PRO A 80 -13.30 15.95 9.27
N ILE A 81 -13.41 16.98 8.43
CA ILE A 81 -12.42 17.26 7.37
C ILE A 81 -11.05 17.71 7.89
N ASP A 82 -11.01 18.42 9.01
CA ASP A 82 -9.77 18.92 9.64
C ASP A 82 -9.19 17.93 10.67
N PHE A 83 -9.65 16.68 10.65
CA PHE A 83 -9.20 15.66 11.59
C PHE A 83 -7.75 15.24 11.31
N THR A 84 -7.03 14.92 12.39
CA THR A 84 -5.74 14.24 12.32
C THR A 84 -5.57 13.39 13.57
N HIS A 85 -4.96 12.23 13.42
CA HIS A 85 -4.68 11.35 14.53
C HIS A 85 -3.39 10.56 14.32
N GLU A 86 -2.55 10.46 15.34
CA GLU A 86 -1.31 9.70 15.27
C GLU A 86 -1.52 8.18 15.11
N ASN A 87 -2.71 7.70 15.42
CA ASN A 87 -3.07 6.28 15.36
C ASN A 87 -3.88 5.89 14.10
N ALA A 88 -4.09 6.82 13.15
CA ALA A 88 -4.93 6.61 11.97
C ALA A 88 -4.61 5.34 11.17
N PHE A 89 -3.36 4.89 11.19
CA PHE A 89 -2.91 3.69 10.46
C PHE A 89 -2.24 2.66 11.37
N LYS A 90 -2.58 2.63 12.66
CA LYS A 90 -2.07 1.63 13.63
C LYS A 90 -2.97 0.40 13.79
N PHE A 91 -4.07 0.34 13.05
CA PHE A 91 -4.91 -0.84 12.93
C PHE A 91 -4.24 -1.91 12.06
N ALA A 92 -4.60 -3.17 12.27
CA ALA A 92 -4.27 -4.26 11.36
C ALA A 92 -4.76 -3.92 9.95
N ASN A 93 -6.07 -3.64 9.87
CA ASN A 93 -6.75 -3.22 8.66
C ASN A 93 -7.58 -1.97 8.93
N CYS A 94 -7.52 -0.98 8.05
CA CYS A 94 -8.39 0.19 8.13
C CYS A 94 -9.06 0.51 6.78
N TYR A 95 -10.36 0.80 6.82
CA TYR A 95 -11.10 1.40 5.70
C TYR A 95 -11.70 2.73 6.14
N TYR A 96 -11.49 3.75 5.32
CA TYR A 96 -12.11 5.06 5.48
C TYR A 96 -12.91 5.37 4.22
N LYS A 97 -14.24 5.25 4.28
CA LYS A 97 -15.12 5.64 3.16
C LYS A 97 -14.94 7.11 2.80
N ASP A 98 -14.92 7.98 3.81
CA ASP A 98 -14.52 9.38 3.69
C ASP A 98 -13.16 9.60 4.34
N ALA A 99 -12.14 9.72 3.49
CA ALA A 99 -10.74 9.90 3.82
C ALA A 99 -10.22 11.29 3.45
N ARG A 100 -11.08 12.27 3.14
CA ARG A 100 -10.64 13.64 2.77
C ARG A 100 -9.83 14.36 3.85
N TRP A 101 -9.90 13.90 5.10
CA TRP A 101 -9.09 14.41 6.21
C TRP A 101 -7.66 13.83 6.23
N VAL A 102 -7.42 12.71 5.53
CA VAL A 102 -6.10 12.08 5.45
C VAL A 102 -5.17 12.94 4.62
N LYS A 103 -4.01 13.27 5.19
CA LYS A 103 -2.93 13.95 4.47
C LYS A 103 -1.81 12.97 4.13
N VAL A 104 -0.99 13.34 3.16
CA VAL A 104 0.15 12.49 2.75
C VAL A 104 1.10 12.21 3.93
N GLU A 105 1.26 13.17 4.84
CA GLU A 105 2.08 13.01 6.05
C GLU A 105 1.53 11.96 7.01
N ASP A 106 0.24 11.67 6.97
CA ASP A 106 -0.35 10.59 7.77
C ASP A 106 0.02 9.21 7.18
N LEU A 107 0.15 9.10 5.85
CA LEU A 107 0.62 7.88 5.19
C LEU A 107 2.08 7.58 5.54
N PHE A 108 2.92 8.59 5.74
CA PHE A 108 4.32 8.40 6.17
C PHE A 108 4.43 7.74 7.55
N LYS A 109 3.39 7.84 8.38
CA LYS A 109 3.34 7.26 9.73
C LYS A 109 2.92 5.79 9.75
N MET A 110 2.55 5.23 8.60
CA MET A 110 2.25 3.80 8.48
C MET A 110 3.46 2.97 8.95
N ASN A 111 3.19 2.02 9.84
CA ASN A 111 4.20 1.12 10.38
C ASN A 111 3.57 -0.25 10.59
N LYS A 112 3.92 -1.18 9.71
CA LYS A 112 3.39 -2.55 9.66
C LYS A 112 1.86 -2.60 9.58
N CYS A 113 1.25 -1.64 8.90
CA CYS A 113 -0.18 -1.69 8.60
C CYS A 113 -0.42 -2.83 7.60
N TYR A 114 -1.34 -3.76 7.86
CA TYR A 114 -1.56 -4.85 6.91
C TYR A 114 -2.30 -4.34 5.69
N THR A 115 -3.49 -3.75 5.86
CA THR A 115 -4.25 -3.16 4.76
C THR A 115 -4.83 -1.80 5.13
N ALA A 116 -4.62 -0.80 4.28
CA ALA A 116 -5.31 0.48 4.36
C ALA A 116 -6.07 0.74 3.07
N ILE A 117 -7.35 1.12 3.18
CA ILE A 117 -8.22 1.44 2.04
C ILE A 117 -8.79 2.83 2.26
N LEU A 118 -8.54 3.73 1.32
CA LEU A 118 -9.05 5.10 1.31
C LEU A 118 -10.09 5.23 0.20
N GLY A 119 -11.33 5.53 0.57
CA GLY A 119 -12.38 5.90 -0.36
C GLY A 119 -12.21 7.34 -0.85
N ARG A 120 -13.28 8.13 -0.81
CA ARG A 120 -13.25 9.55 -1.17
C ARG A 120 -12.16 10.28 -0.41
N ASN A 121 -11.19 10.87 -1.11
CA ASN A 121 -10.03 11.52 -0.51
C ASN A 121 -9.65 12.82 -1.25
N SER A 122 -8.60 13.50 -0.78
CA SER A 122 -8.10 14.75 -1.36
C SER A 122 -6.62 14.68 -1.70
N LEU A 123 -6.08 13.47 -1.88
CA LEU A 123 -4.69 13.25 -2.25
C LEU A 123 -4.49 13.61 -3.72
N THR A 124 -3.44 14.37 -3.99
CA THR A 124 -3.11 14.82 -5.35
C THR A 124 -1.99 13.98 -5.95
N GLN A 125 -1.78 14.11 -7.26
CA GLN A 125 -0.60 13.57 -7.95
C GLN A 125 0.73 13.94 -7.28
N THR A 126 0.84 15.18 -6.77
CA THR A 126 2.03 15.63 -6.05
C THR A 126 2.22 14.89 -4.72
N ASP A 127 1.11 14.57 -4.05
CA ASP A 127 1.16 13.81 -2.80
C ASP A 127 1.59 12.37 -3.05
N PHE A 128 1.10 11.73 -4.12
CA PHE A 128 1.57 10.41 -4.51
C PHE A 128 3.06 10.40 -4.85
N LYS A 129 3.56 11.39 -5.59
CA LYS A 129 5.00 11.52 -5.87
C LYS A 129 5.82 11.58 -4.58
N LYS A 130 5.46 12.45 -3.63
CA LYS A 130 6.12 12.54 -2.33
C LYS A 130 6.04 11.21 -1.56
N PHE A 131 4.90 10.53 -1.63
CA PHE A 131 4.70 9.25 -0.96
C PHE A 131 5.60 8.15 -1.52
N PHE A 132 5.71 8.02 -2.84
CA PHE A 132 6.61 7.03 -3.42
C PHE A 132 8.08 7.37 -3.16
N GLU A 133 8.45 8.65 -3.24
CA GLU A 133 9.78 9.11 -2.84
C GLU A 133 10.08 8.76 -1.38
N TYR A 134 9.12 8.95 -0.46
CA TYR A 134 9.26 8.56 0.93
C TYR A 134 9.41 7.04 1.08
N TRP A 135 8.51 6.27 0.46
CA TRP A 135 8.46 4.80 0.59
C TRP A 135 9.75 4.12 0.14
N VAL A 136 10.36 4.54 -0.99
CA VAL A 136 11.61 3.93 -1.49
C VAL A 136 12.82 4.22 -0.62
N ASN A 137 12.75 5.27 0.22
CA ASN A 137 13.79 5.65 1.17
C ASN A 137 13.46 5.22 2.60
N SER A 138 12.28 4.65 2.85
CA SER A 138 11.86 4.23 4.19
C SER A 138 12.57 2.94 4.62
N GLU A 139 13.08 2.94 5.85
CA GLU A 139 13.77 1.81 6.47
C GLU A 139 12.82 0.78 7.11
N ILE A 140 11.52 1.09 7.18
CA ILE A 140 10.50 0.23 7.80
C ILE A 140 9.50 -0.30 6.75
N ASP A 141 8.90 -1.45 7.05
CA ASP A 141 7.72 -1.92 6.34
C ASP A 141 6.52 -1.06 6.74
N MET A 142 6.14 -0.13 5.86
CA MET A 142 5.05 0.80 6.13
C MET A 142 3.68 0.10 6.07
N PHE A 143 3.42 -0.61 4.98
CA PHE A 143 2.18 -1.33 4.75
C PHE A 143 2.42 -2.62 3.95
N PHE A 144 1.52 -3.60 4.02
CA PHE A 144 1.46 -4.70 3.05
C PHE A 144 0.60 -4.32 1.84
N ARG A 145 -0.61 -3.77 2.06
CA ARG A 145 -1.51 -3.31 1.00
C ARG A 145 -2.05 -1.89 1.27
N LEU A 146 -2.04 -1.05 0.24
CA LEU A 146 -2.66 0.27 0.24
C LEU A 146 -3.51 0.44 -1.03
N GLU A 147 -4.80 0.70 -0.82
CA GLU A 147 -5.79 0.89 -1.86
C GLU A 147 -6.40 2.30 -1.74
N ILE A 148 -6.47 3.03 -2.85
CA ILE A 148 -6.93 4.41 -2.84
C ILE A 148 -7.86 4.61 -4.05
N GLU A 149 -9.10 4.97 -3.79
CA GLU A 149 -10.04 5.42 -4.83
C GLU A 149 -9.56 6.76 -5.39
N THR A 150 -9.60 6.93 -6.71
CA THR A 150 -9.16 8.16 -7.38
C THR A 150 -10.34 8.75 -8.14
N GLU A 151 -10.69 10.01 -7.86
CA GLU A 151 -11.73 10.72 -8.64
C GLU A 151 -11.14 11.44 -9.85
N GLU A 152 -9.87 11.83 -9.76
CA GLU A 152 -9.13 12.48 -10.84
C GLU A 152 -8.28 11.45 -11.61
N VAL A 153 -8.15 11.65 -12.92
CA VAL A 153 -7.23 10.86 -13.74
C VAL A 153 -5.80 11.27 -13.39
N LEU A 154 -5.08 10.38 -12.73
CA LEU A 154 -3.66 10.53 -12.41
C LEU A 154 -2.79 10.18 -13.63
N ASP A 155 -1.60 10.77 -13.72
CA ASP A 155 -0.53 10.37 -14.61
C ASP A 155 0.51 9.53 -13.85
N PRO A 156 0.52 8.19 -14.03
CA PRO A 156 1.51 7.31 -13.40
C PRO A 156 2.95 7.68 -13.74
N THR A 157 3.21 8.29 -14.90
CA THR A 157 4.56 8.71 -15.31
C THR A 157 5.07 9.84 -14.39
N GLU A 158 4.22 10.80 -14.05
CA GLU A 158 4.60 11.89 -13.14
C GLU A 158 4.70 11.44 -11.69
N MET A 159 3.79 10.56 -11.24
CA MET A 159 3.79 10.04 -9.86
C MET A 159 5.04 9.22 -9.54
N LEU A 160 5.51 8.44 -10.52
CA LEU A 160 6.63 7.51 -10.35
C LEU A 160 7.94 8.07 -10.93
N ASP A 161 7.94 9.34 -11.32
CA ASP A 161 9.12 10.04 -11.83
C ASP A 161 10.28 9.95 -10.84
N GLY A 162 11.49 9.75 -11.36
CA GLY A 162 12.71 9.60 -10.57
C GLY A 162 12.92 8.20 -9.96
N LEU A 163 11.91 7.33 -9.95
CA LEU A 163 12.04 5.95 -9.46
C LEU A 163 12.69 5.04 -10.52
N THR A 164 13.21 3.89 -10.06
CA THR A 164 13.67 2.82 -10.95
C THR A 164 12.57 1.78 -11.07
N LEU A 165 12.02 1.62 -12.28
CA LEU A 165 10.81 0.86 -12.51
C LEU A 165 11.06 -0.32 -13.46
N LEU A 166 10.38 -1.44 -13.19
CA LEU A 166 10.20 -2.54 -14.12
C LEU A 166 8.71 -2.62 -14.50
N TYR A 167 8.39 -2.32 -15.75
CA TYR A 167 7.03 -2.33 -16.27
C TYR A 167 6.63 -3.72 -16.78
N ILE A 168 5.33 -4.00 -16.74
CA ILE A 168 4.74 -5.12 -17.48
C ILE A 168 4.16 -4.57 -18.78
N GLU A 169 4.54 -5.16 -19.90
CA GLU A 169 4.03 -4.80 -21.22
C GLU A 169 2.49 -4.87 -21.26
N GLN A 170 1.86 -3.89 -21.93
CA GLN A 170 0.39 -3.80 -22.10
C GLN A 170 -0.42 -3.67 -20.80
N ARG A 171 0.22 -3.31 -19.68
CA ARG A 171 -0.46 -3.06 -18.40
C ARG A 171 -0.04 -1.72 -17.79
N ASP A 172 -0.96 -1.11 -17.06
CA ASP A 172 -0.68 0.03 -16.17
C ASP A 172 -0.13 -0.47 -14.83
N THR A 173 0.90 -1.30 -14.90
CA THR A 173 1.47 -2.03 -13.77
C THR A 173 2.99 -2.03 -13.84
N CYS A 174 3.62 -1.75 -12.71
CA CYS A 174 5.07 -1.79 -12.60
C CYS A 174 5.53 -2.16 -11.19
N PHE A 175 6.82 -2.47 -11.10
CA PHE A 175 7.49 -2.76 -9.85
C PHE A 175 8.59 -1.75 -9.59
N THR A 176 8.77 -1.40 -8.32
CA THR A 176 9.97 -0.70 -7.84
C THR A 176 10.52 -1.41 -6.62
N LYS A 177 11.70 -0.98 -6.19
CA LYS A 177 12.35 -1.49 -4.99
C LYS A 177 12.93 -0.33 -4.19
N VAL A 178 13.07 -0.54 -2.89
CA VAL A 178 13.76 0.40 -2.01
C VAL A 178 15.21 0.63 -2.45
N LYS A 179 15.75 1.82 -2.19
CA LYS A 179 17.11 2.19 -2.60
C LYS A 179 18.20 1.51 -1.75
N SER A 180 17.90 1.24 -0.49
CA SER A 180 18.77 0.49 0.41
C SER A 180 17.92 -0.46 1.24
N SER A 181 18.29 -1.75 1.21
CA SER A 181 17.73 -2.77 2.10
C SER A 181 18.18 -2.46 3.53
N GLY A 182 17.41 -1.66 4.26
CA GLY A 182 17.52 -1.59 5.72
C GLY A 182 17.03 -2.89 6.37
N SER A 183 16.42 -2.82 7.55
CA SER A 183 15.88 -3.97 8.28
C SER A 183 14.48 -4.42 7.85
N ARG A 184 14.04 -4.05 6.63
CA ARG A 184 12.67 -4.29 6.16
C ARG A 184 12.58 -5.53 5.29
N ASP A 185 11.49 -6.27 5.44
CA ASP A 185 11.27 -7.53 4.71
C ASP A 185 10.65 -7.26 3.33
N ASN A 186 9.68 -6.34 3.26
CA ASN A 186 8.89 -6.08 2.07
C ASN A 186 9.54 -5.01 1.18
N THR A 187 10.63 -5.37 0.50
CA THR A 187 11.44 -4.40 -0.27
C THR A 187 10.94 -4.10 -1.68
N VAL A 188 10.03 -4.91 -2.23
CA VAL A 188 9.48 -4.75 -3.59
C VAL A 188 8.09 -4.13 -3.51
N LEU A 189 7.84 -3.06 -4.26
CA LEU A 189 6.50 -2.47 -4.40
C LEU A 189 5.91 -2.88 -5.74
N PHE A 190 4.76 -3.53 -5.70
CA PHE A 190 3.84 -3.66 -6.81
C PHE A 190 2.98 -2.40 -6.87
N PHE A 191 2.93 -1.78 -8.05
CA PHE A 191 2.06 -0.66 -8.37
C PHE A 191 1.14 -1.08 -9.51
N SER A 192 -0.17 -0.91 -9.32
CA SER A 192 -1.17 -1.06 -10.38
C SER A 192 -2.15 0.10 -10.32
N TYR A 193 -2.44 0.68 -11.47
CA TYR A 193 -3.35 1.81 -11.59
C TYR A 193 -4.47 1.50 -12.59
N THR A 194 -5.67 1.94 -12.25
CA THR A 194 -6.79 2.08 -13.17
C THR A 194 -7.38 3.47 -12.97
N PRO A 195 -8.16 4.03 -13.91
CA PRO A 195 -8.62 5.42 -13.82
C PRO A 195 -9.31 5.85 -12.50
N ASN A 196 -9.86 4.90 -11.74
CA ASN A 196 -10.57 5.19 -10.49
C ASN A 196 -9.90 4.58 -9.25
N TYR A 197 -8.71 3.97 -9.40
CA TYR A 197 -8.15 3.14 -8.35
C TYR A 197 -6.63 3.00 -8.45
N LEU A 198 -5.96 3.30 -7.35
CA LEU A 198 -4.56 3.01 -7.13
C LEU A 198 -4.42 1.81 -6.18
N HIS A 199 -3.70 0.78 -6.63
CA HIS A 199 -3.43 -0.44 -5.86
C HIS A 199 -1.94 -0.61 -5.64
N LEU A 200 -1.54 -0.73 -4.38
CA LEU A 200 -0.16 -0.89 -3.95
C LEU A 200 -0.01 -2.11 -3.06
N GLU A 201 1.00 -2.92 -3.33
CA GLU A 201 1.38 -4.01 -2.43
C GLU A 201 2.89 -4.10 -2.24
N ALA A 202 3.33 -4.19 -0.99
CA ALA A 202 4.74 -4.39 -0.66
C ALA A 202 5.01 -5.87 -0.35
N TRP A 203 5.98 -6.44 -1.05
CA TRP A 203 6.31 -7.87 -1.01
C TRP A 203 7.77 -8.12 -0.66
N PRO A 204 8.08 -9.23 0.01
CA PRO A 204 9.44 -9.75 0.04
C PRO A 204 9.91 -10.11 -1.38
N PRO A 205 11.20 -9.96 -1.69
CA PRO A 205 11.73 -10.36 -2.99
C PRO A 205 11.47 -11.83 -3.30
N GLY A 206 10.86 -12.10 -4.45
CA GLY A 206 10.59 -13.47 -4.90
C GLY A 206 9.37 -14.14 -4.25
N GLU A 207 8.58 -13.41 -3.46
CA GLU A 207 7.37 -13.91 -2.80
C GLU A 207 6.09 -13.24 -3.31
N PHE A 208 6.13 -12.56 -4.46
CA PHE A 208 4.95 -11.95 -5.06
C PHE A 208 3.89 -13.00 -5.41
N PHE A 209 2.63 -12.70 -5.10
CA PHE A 209 1.48 -13.54 -5.40
C PHE A 209 0.32 -12.68 -5.90
N SER A 210 -0.32 -13.10 -7.00
CA SER A 210 -1.49 -12.43 -7.57
C SER A 210 -2.65 -13.39 -7.75
N LEU A 211 -3.87 -12.85 -7.66
CA LEU A 211 -5.09 -13.59 -7.98
C LEU A 211 -5.27 -13.80 -9.50
N VAL A 212 -4.47 -13.13 -10.34
CA VAL A 212 -4.56 -13.21 -11.81
C VAL A 212 -4.04 -14.57 -12.29
N GLY A 213 -2.99 -15.09 -11.67
CA GLY A 213 -2.58 -16.48 -11.83
C GLY A 213 -1.07 -16.70 -11.76
N LYS A 214 -0.72 -17.97 -11.54
CA LYS A 214 0.64 -18.42 -11.20
C LYS A 214 1.72 -18.08 -12.24
N GLU A 215 1.36 -17.98 -13.52
CA GLU A 215 2.34 -17.67 -14.59
C GLU A 215 2.92 -16.27 -14.42
N LEU A 216 2.08 -15.30 -14.03
CA LEU A 216 2.51 -13.93 -13.72
C LEU A 216 3.39 -13.91 -12.48
N ASP A 217 2.97 -14.60 -11.43
CA ASP A 217 3.71 -14.68 -10.16
C ASP A 217 5.11 -15.25 -10.38
N GLU A 218 5.22 -16.37 -11.10
CA GLU A 218 6.51 -16.98 -11.45
C GLU A 218 7.37 -16.05 -12.31
N ALA A 219 6.78 -15.34 -13.28
CA ALA A 219 7.51 -14.45 -14.16
C ALA A 219 8.12 -13.27 -13.39
N ILE A 220 7.39 -12.71 -12.43
CA ILE A 220 7.82 -11.61 -11.55
C ILE A 220 8.86 -12.12 -10.54
N ASN A 221 8.58 -13.24 -9.88
CA ASN A 221 9.48 -13.79 -8.87
C ASN A 221 10.83 -14.22 -9.45
N LYS A 222 10.86 -14.69 -10.71
CA LYS A 222 12.10 -14.96 -11.47
C LYS A 222 12.80 -13.68 -11.98
N LYS A 223 12.31 -12.48 -11.68
CA LYS A 223 12.90 -11.21 -12.13
C LYS A 223 13.12 -10.21 -11.00
N HIS A 224 12.93 -10.60 -9.73
CA HIS A 224 13.01 -9.67 -8.60
C HIS A 224 14.38 -8.98 -8.47
N TRP A 225 15.47 -9.65 -8.86
CA TRP A 225 16.83 -9.07 -8.89
C TRP A 225 17.07 -8.11 -10.06
N VAL A 226 16.22 -8.11 -11.10
CA VAL A 226 16.39 -7.20 -12.25
C VAL A 226 16.27 -5.74 -11.80
N ILE A 227 15.40 -5.45 -10.83
CA ILE A 227 15.27 -4.08 -10.30
C ILE A 227 16.57 -3.66 -9.59
N ASP A 228 17.26 -4.56 -8.89
CA ASP A 228 18.57 -4.27 -8.30
C ASP A 228 19.60 -3.94 -9.39
N SER A 229 19.63 -4.71 -10.49
CA SER A 229 20.48 -4.44 -11.64
C SER A 229 20.17 -3.08 -12.28
N LEU A 230 18.90 -2.70 -12.38
CA LEU A 230 18.47 -1.39 -12.89
C LEU A 230 18.89 -0.25 -11.96
N ILE A 231 18.77 -0.44 -10.64
CA ILE A 231 19.23 0.55 -9.63
C ILE A 231 20.75 0.72 -9.73
N GLU A 232 21.51 -0.37 -9.83
CA GLU A 232 22.96 -0.32 -10.02
C GLU A 232 23.33 0.39 -11.32
N LYS A 233 22.64 0.08 -12.42
CA LYS A 233 22.84 0.70 -13.74
C LYS A 233 22.67 2.21 -13.67
N LYS A 234 21.53 2.70 -13.14
CA LYS A 234 21.25 4.13 -12.98
C LYS A 234 22.34 4.85 -12.16
N ARG A 235 22.73 4.26 -11.03
CA ARG A 235 23.80 4.79 -10.16
C ARG A 235 25.15 4.86 -10.88
N LEU A 236 25.47 3.86 -11.71
CA LEU A 236 26.72 3.81 -12.47
C LEU A 236 26.72 4.80 -13.63
N GLU A 237 25.58 5.05 -14.27
CA GLU A 237 25.40 6.07 -15.30
C GLU A 237 25.66 7.47 -14.71
N GLU A 238 25.03 7.82 -13.59
CA GLU A 238 25.27 9.08 -12.87
C GLU A 238 26.75 9.25 -12.49
N GLN A 239 27.39 8.20 -11.96
CA GLN A 239 28.81 8.22 -11.59
C GLN A 239 29.76 8.30 -12.79
N TRP A 240 29.36 7.78 -13.94
CA TRP A 240 30.12 7.84 -15.18
C TRP A 240 30.10 9.23 -15.78
N GLU A 241 28.94 9.91 -15.72
CA GLU A 241 28.79 11.30 -16.15
C GLU A 241 29.58 12.26 -15.24
N SER A 242 29.61 11.99 -13.93
CA SER A 242 30.22 12.90 -12.95
C SER A 242 31.73 12.74 -12.75
N THR A 243 32.39 11.75 -13.36
CA THR A 243 33.82 11.45 -13.12
C THR A 243 34.72 11.91 -14.26
N ASP A 244 35.88 12.50 -13.95
CA ASP A 244 36.91 12.84 -14.96
C ASP A 244 37.95 11.73 -15.16
N SER A 245 37.96 10.72 -14.28
CA SER A 245 38.94 9.63 -14.36
C SER A 245 38.60 8.63 -15.47
N GLU A 246 39.43 8.59 -16.52
CA GLU A 246 39.29 7.65 -17.63
C GLU A 246 39.28 6.18 -17.17
N LYS A 247 40.12 5.84 -16.19
CA LYS A 247 40.14 4.50 -15.59
C LYS A 247 38.80 4.14 -14.94
N LYS A 248 38.15 5.08 -14.26
CA LYS A 248 36.81 4.88 -13.67
C LYS A 248 35.75 4.75 -14.77
N LYS A 249 35.80 5.62 -15.79
CA LYS A 249 34.88 5.54 -16.94
C LYS A 249 34.95 4.18 -17.63
N GLN A 250 36.15 3.66 -17.87
CA GLN A 250 36.34 2.33 -18.46
C GLN A 250 35.76 1.22 -17.57
N LYS A 251 35.96 1.31 -16.24
CA LYS A 251 35.39 0.37 -15.27
C LYS A 251 33.85 0.38 -15.29
N TYR A 252 33.24 1.57 -15.22
CA TYR A 252 31.78 1.70 -15.25
C TYR A 252 31.20 1.23 -16.58
N SER A 253 31.79 1.61 -17.72
CA SER A 253 31.37 1.14 -19.04
C SER A 253 31.42 -0.39 -19.18
N LYS A 254 32.41 -1.05 -18.58
CA LYS A 254 32.47 -2.53 -18.57
C LYS A 254 31.31 -3.12 -17.75
N ARG A 255 31.04 -2.59 -16.55
CA ARG A 255 29.95 -3.09 -15.69
C ARG A 255 28.57 -2.79 -16.29
N LEU A 256 28.37 -1.61 -16.89
CA LEU A 256 27.12 -1.25 -17.56
C LEU A 256 26.77 -2.24 -18.68
N ARG A 257 27.75 -2.63 -19.51
CA ARG A 257 27.54 -3.67 -20.53
C ARG A 257 27.15 -5.02 -19.92
N GLN A 258 27.80 -5.43 -18.82
CA GLN A 258 27.45 -6.66 -18.13
C GLN A 258 26.01 -6.60 -17.58
N LEU A 259 25.62 -5.47 -16.98
CA LEU A 259 24.25 -5.27 -16.50
C LEU A 259 23.24 -5.32 -17.65
N ASP A 260 23.56 -4.71 -18.80
CA ASP A 260 22.68 -4.75 -19.97
C ASP A 260 22.48 -6.17 -20.50
N ASP A 261 23.54 -6.99 -20.51
CA ASP A 261 23.47 -8.40 -20.90
C ASP A 261 22.66 -9.22 -19.86
N GLU A 262 22.95 -9.05 -18.57
CA GLU A 262 22.21 -9.70 -17.47
C GLU A 262 20.71 -9.38 -17.53
N ILE A 263 20.34 -8.10 -17.69
CA ILE A 263 18.92 -7.66 -17.78
C ILE A 263 18.22 -8.31 -18.98
N LYS A 264 18.89 -8.36 -20.15
CA LYS A 264 18.35 -8.99 -21.36
C LYS A 264 18.19 -10.50 -21.21
N ASP A 265 19.14 -11.18 -20.56
CA ASP A 265 19.08 -12.62 -20.33
C ASP A 265 17.87 -13.02 -19.46
N TYR A 266 17.38 -12.10 -18.61
CA TYR A 266 16.12 -12.27 -17.88
C TYR A 266 14.86 -11.96 -18.68
N GLY A 267 14.98 -11.62 -19.97
CA GLY A 267 13.87 -11.31 -20.86
C GLY A 267 13.29 -9.91 -20.66
N VAL A 268 14.09 -8.98 -20.12
CA VAL A 268 13.71 -7.57 -19.97
C VAL A 268 14.31 -6.75 -21.12
N PHE A 269 13.50 -5.89 -21.72
CA PHE A 269 13.86 -5.02 -22.83
C PHE A 269 13.48 -3.58 -22.52
N PHE A 270 13.87 -2.64 -23.38
CA PHE A 270 13.60 -1.21 -23.16
C PHE A 270 12.66 -0.67 -24.22
N VAL A 271 11.58 0.00 -23.80
CA VAL A 271 10.63 0.72 -24.66
C VAL A 271 10.67 2.19 -24.24
N ASP A 272 11.11 3.08 -25.13
CA ASP A 272 11.28 4.51 -24.82
C ASP A 272 12.09 4.79 -23.54
N GLY A 273 13.13 3.97 -23.29
CA GLY A 273 13.97 4.06 -22.09
C GLY A 273 13.39 3.42 -20.82
N LYS A 274 12.16 2.90 -20.87
CA LYS A 274 11.52 2.19 -19.76
C LYS A 274 11.86 0.70 -19.82
N ALA A 275 12.35 0.14 -18.72
CA ALA A 275 12.62 -1.29 -18.62
C ALA A 275 11.30 -2.07 -18.50
N THR A 276 11.09 -3.04 -19.38
CA THR A 276 9.81 -3.71 -19.59
C THR A 276 10.01 -5.21 -19.69
N MET A 277 9.18 -5.98 -19.00
CA MET A 277 9.03 -7.42 -19.20
C MET A 277 7.74 -7.74 -19.95
N ARG A 278 7.73 -8.84 -20.70
CA ARG A 278 6.51 -9.33 -21.35
C ARG A 278 5.49 -9.78 -20.30
N ASP A 279 4.22 -9.53 -20.59
CA ASP A 279 3.13 -10.19 -19.91
C ASP A 279 3.13 -11.67 -20.31
N PRO A 280 3.28 -12.63 -19.37
CA PRO A 280 3.25 -14.05 -19.73
C PRO A 280 1.93 -14.47 -20.39
N TYR A 281 0.83 -13.75 -20.18
CA TYR A 281 -0.44 -14.03 -20.83
C TYR A 281 -0.56 -13.47 -22.25
N SER A 282 0.31 -12.54 -22.68
CA SER A 282 0.27 -12.02 -24.04
C SER A 282 0.83 -13.03 -25.07
N GLU A 283 1.67 -13.97 -24.63
CA GLU A 283 2.26 -14.99 -25.51
C GLU A 283 1.23 -16.06 -25.94
N HIS A 284 0.16 -16.29 -25.16
CA HIS A 284 -0.92 -17.23 -25.52
C HIS A 284 -1.85 -16.72 -26.63
N LEU A 285 -1.85 -15.42 -26.92
CA LEU A 285 -2.68 -14.83 -27.98
C LEU A 285 -2.01 -14.91 -29.37
N VAL A 286 -0.71 -15.17 -29.44
CA VAL A 286 0.05 -15.23 -30.71
C VAL A 286 -0.12 -16.58 -31.43
N HIS A 287 -0.66 -17.59 -30.77
CA HIS A 287 -0.89 -18.93 -31.35
C HIS A 287 -2.35 -19.21 -31.76
N ILE A 288 -3.22 -18.19 -31.79
CA ILE A 288 -4.64 -18.32 -32.22
C ILE A 288 -4.95 -17.48 -33.48
N LEU A 289 -3.95 -17.18 -34.31
CA LEU A 289 -4.15 -16.57 -35.65
C LEU A 289 -3.41 -17.33 -36.74
#